data_AF-A0A0A9HPD8-F1
#
_entry.id   AF-A0A0A9HPD8-F1
#
_cell.length_a   1.000
_cell.length_b   1.000
_cell.length_c   1.000
_cell.angle_alpha   90.00
_cell.angle_beta   90.00
_cell.angle_gamma   90.00
#
_symmetry.space_group_name_H-M   'P 1'
#
loop_
_entity.id
_entity.type
_entity.pdbx_description
1 polymer ?
#
loop_
_entity_poly.entity_id
_entity_poly.type
_entity_poly.pdbx_seq_one_letter_code
_entity_poly.pdbx_strand_id
1 'polypeptide(L)' 'MERHRLHMDRSKLRSEQIGSGDRSERIRTYNFPQGRVTDHRAGITHHSIADVMEGESLDVFIDALLLQEEMDAITSFAS' A
#
# COMPACT_ATOMS: atom_id res chain seq x y z
N MET A 1 -8.64 -29.72 -15.70
CA MET A 1 -7.56 -29.54 -14.71
C MET A 1 -6.92 -28.14 -14.79
N GLU A 2 -6.55 -27.64 -15.98
CA GLU A 2 -5.96 -26.30 -16.16
C GLU A 2 -6.73 -25.13 -15.52
N ARG A 3 -8.05 -25.03 -15.73
CA ARG A 3 -8.89 -23.96 -15.15
C ARG A 3 -8.89 -23.96 -13.61
N HIS A 4 -8.84 -25.14 -13.00
CA HIS A 4 -8.80 -25.28 -11.56
C HIS A 4 -7.45 -24.81 -11.00
N ARG A 5 -6.35 -25.18 -11.68
CA ARG A 5 -5.00 -24.71 -11.36
C ARG A 5 -4.92 -23.18 -11.40
N LEU A 6 -5.35 -22.57 -12.51
CA LEU A 6 -5.38 -21.11 -12.67
C LEU A 6 -6.22 -20.41 -11.60
N HIS A 7 -7.35 -21.02 -11.21
CA HIS A 7 -8.18 -20.49 -10.13
C HIS A 7 -7.47 -20.55 -8.77
N MET A 8 -6.83 -21.67 -8.45
CA MET A 8 -6.06 -21.84 -7.22
C MET A 8 -4.89 -20.86 -7.14
N ASP A 9 -4.12 -20.72 -8.23
CA ASP A 9 -2.98 -19.81 -8.30
C ASP A 9 -3.44 -18.36 -8.08
N ARG A 10 -4.52 -17.94 -8.76
CA ARG A 10 -5.11 -16.62 -8.57
C ARG A 10 -5.62 -16.41 -7.14
N SER A 11 -6.29 -17.41 -6.57
CA SER A 11 -6.79 -17.32 -5.19
C SER A 11 -5.64 -17.17 -4.19
N LYS A 12 -4.54 -17.91 -4.39
CA LYS A 12 -3.35 -17.83 -3.55
C LYS A 12 -2.71 -16.45 -3.61
N LEU A 13 -2.45 -15.94 -4.83
CA LEU A 13 -1.89 -14.60 -5.03
C LEU A 13 -2.78 -13.51 -4.41
N ARG A 14 -4.10 -13.65 -4.55
CA ARG A 14 -5.05 -12.70 -3.93
C ARG A 14 -4.97 -12.74 -2.40
N SER A 15 -4.91 -13.93 -1.81
CA SER A 15 -4.80 -14.09 -0.36
C SER A 15 -3.48 -13.51 0.17
N GLU A 16 -2.37 -13.69 -0.56
CA GLU A 16 -1.08 -13.09 -0.21
C GLU A 16 -1.11 -11.56 -0.25
N GLN A 17 -1.80 -10.97 -1.23
CA GLN A 17 -1.94 -9.50 -1.33
C GLN A 17 -2.86 -8.89 -0.27
N ILE A 18 -3.91 -9.60 0.15
CA ILE A 18 -4.86 -9.10 1.16
C ILE A 18 -4.31 -9.27 2.58
N GLY A 19 -3.47 -10.29 2.81
CA GLY A 19 -3.02 -10.65 4.15
C GLY A 19 -4.13 -11.31 4.99
N SER A 20 -4.04 -11.16 6.31
CA SER A 20 -5.03 -11.69 7.26
C SER A 20 -6.26 -10.79 7.40
N GLY A 21 -6.17 -9.53 6.96
CA GLY A 21 -7.20 -8.51 7.16
C GLY A 21 -7.26 -7.96 8.59
N ASP A 22 -6.30 -8.30 9.44
CA ASP A 22 -6.20 -7.74 10.79
C ASP A 22 -5.86 -6.24 10.75
N ARG A 23 -6.31 -5.51 11.78
CA ARG A 23 -6.07 -4.06 11.88
C ARG A 23 -4.59 -3.71 12.02
N SER A 24 -3.76 -4.62 12.54
CA SER A 24 -2.31 -4.41 12.63
C SER A 24 -1.62 -4.42 11.26
N GLU A 25 -2.20 -5.07 10.25
CA GLU A 25 -1.65 -5.17 8.89
C GLU A 25 -2.10 -4.02 7.96
N ARG A 26 -2.80 -3.02 8.50
CA ARG A 26 -3.28 -1.90 7.68
C ARG A 26 -2.11 -1.14 7.04
N ILE A 27 -2.18 -0.96 5.73
CA ILE A 27 -1.16 -0.19 5.00
C ILE A 27 -1.39 1.33 5.10
N ARG A 28 -2.63 1.77 5.35
CA ARG A 28 -3.00 3.19 5.36
C ARG A 28 -4.17 3.45 6.31
N THR A 29 -4.18 4.61 6.96
CA THR A 29 -5.28 5.07 7.80
C THR A 29 -5.85 6.38 7.26
N TYR A 30 -7.18 6.44 7.15
CA TYR A 30 -7.94 7.61 6.76
C TYR A 30 -8.67 8.15 7.99
N ASN A 31 -8.24 9.30 8.49
CA ASN A 31 -8.78 9.92 9.69
C ASN A 31 -9.57 11.17 9.31
N PHE A 32 -10.88 10.99 9.06
CA PHE A 32 -11.79 12.06 8.66
C PHE A 32 -11.92 13.19 9.70
N PRO A 33 -12.09 12.92 11.01
CA PRO A 33 -12.18 14.00 12.00
C PRO A 33 -10.95 14.92 12.04
N GLN A 34 -9.76 14.39 11.74
CA GLN A 34 -8.50 15.15 11.74
C GLN A 34 -8.01 15.49 10.32
N GLY A 35 -8.83 15.22 9.29
CA GLY A 35 -8.56 15.58 7.90
C GLY A 35 -7.30 14.97 7.29
N ARG A 36 -6.78 13.84 7.82
CA ARG A 36 -5.47 13.30 7.41
C ARG A 36 -5.49 11.86 6.94
N VAL A 37 -4.48 11.52 6.15
CA VAL A 37 -4.20 10.17 5.67
C VAL A 37 -2.75 9.82 5.99
N THR A 38 -2.53 8.70 6.67
CA THR A 38 -1.18 8.20 7.02
C THR A 38 -0.95 6.87 6.31
N ASP A 39 0.13 6.77 5.51
CA ASP A 39 0.59 5.51 4.91
C ASP A 39 1.69 4.91 5.79
N HIS A 40 1.47 3.70 6.27
CA HIS A 40 2.35 3.02 7.22
C HIS A 40 3.54 2.33 6.55
N ARG A 41 3.50 2.13 5.23
CA ARG A 41 4.61 1.49 4.50
C ARG A 41 5.77 2.46 4.32
N ALA A 42 5.48 3.70 3.94
CA ALA A 42 6.47 4.78 3.80
C ALA A 42 6.55 5.71 5.04
N GLY A 43 5.66 5.54 6.03
CA GLY A 43 5.68 6.35 7.25
C GLY A 43 5.24 7.81 7.09
N ILE A 44 4.60 8.17 5.97
CA ILE A 44 4.22 9.55 5.65
C ILE A 44 2.77 9.87 6.06
N THR A 45 2.52 11.15 6.35
CA THR A 45 1.18 11.65 6.68
C THR A 45 0.87 12.90 5.86
N HIS A 46 -0.27 12.89 5.17
CA HIS A 46 -0.79 14.01 4.40
C HIS A 46 -2.08 14.56 5.04
N HIS A 47 -2.21 15.89 5.12
CA HIS A 47 -3.29 16.58 5.83
C HIS A 47 -4.35 17.17 4.89
N SER A 48 -4.72 16.41 3.85
CA SER A 48 -5.84 16.75 2.98
C SER A 48 -6.57 15.48 2.55
N ILE A 49 -7.45 14.97 3.40
CA ILE A 49 -8.20 13.74 3.09
C ILE A 49 -9.14 13.90 1.89
N ALA A 50 -9.72 15.09 1.69
CA ALA A 50 -10.64 15.33 0.58
C ALA A 50 -9.94 15.16 -0.77
N ASP A 51 -8.84 15.87 -0.98
CA ASP A 51 -8.04 15.80 -2.21
C ASP A 51 -7.50 14.39 -2.48
N VAL A 52 -7.18 13.63 -1.42
CA VAL A 52 -6.76 12.23 -1.56
C VAL A 52 -7.91 11.33 -2.00
N MET A 53 -9.12 11.57 -1.51
CA MET A 53 -10.31 10.81 -1.90
C MET A 53 -10.78 11.17 -3.32
N GLU A 54 -10.54 12.40 -3.76
CA GLU A 54 -10.78 12.85 -5.14
C GLU A 54 -9.67 12.40 -6.11
N GLY A 55 -8.53 11.98 -5.58
CA GLY A 55 -7.39 11.42 -6.32
C GLY A 55 -6.30 12.43 -6.68
N GLU A 56 -6.54 13.72 -6.46
CA GLU A 56 -5.62 14.81 -6.79
C GLU A 56 -4.30 14.73 -6.00
N SER A 57 -4.38 14.32 -4.73
CA SER A 57 -3.23 14.24 -3.82
C SER A 57 -2.74 12.81 -3.60
N LEU A 58 -3.13 11.85 -4.44
CA LEU A 58 -2.74 10.45 -4.28
C LEU A 58 -1.27 10.20 -4.64
N ASP A 59 -0.74 10.97 -5.60
CA ASP A 59 0.65 10.86 -6.10
C ASP A 59 1.68 11.05 -4.99
N VAL A 60 1.38 11.89 -3.99
CA VAL A 60 2.22 12.07 -2.79
C VAL A 60 2.56 10.74 -2.11
N PHE A 61 1.61 9.80 -2.09
CA PHE A 61 1.85 8.47 -1.53
C PHE A 61 2.55 7.54 -2.49
N ILE A 62 2.23 7.60 -3.77
CA ILE A 62 2.80 6.73 -4.80
C ILE A 62 4.30 7.02 -4.92
N ASP A 63 4.67 8.29 -5.05
CA ASP A 63 6.06 8.73 -5.18
C ASP A 63 6.89 8.34 -3.95
N ALA A 64 6.34 8.51 -2.75
CA ALA A 64 7.03 8.12 -1.52
C ALA A 64 7.28 6.59 -1.44
N LEU A 65 6.34 5.78 -1.92
CA LEU A 65 6.49 4.32 -1.96
C LEU A 65 7.51 3.88 -3.01
N LEU A 66 7.49 4.48 -4.19
CA LEU A 66 8.46 4.19 -5.25
C LEU A 66 9.87 4.54 -4.80
N LEU A 67 10.06 5.71 -4.18
CA LEU A 67 11.35 6.11 -3.64
C LEU A 67 11.85 5.13 -2.57
N GLN A 68 10.97 4.69 -1.67
CA GLN A 68 11.33 3.71 -0.64
C GLN A 68 11.75 2.38 -1.27
N GLU A 69 11.03 1.90 -2.28
CA GLU A 69 11.36 0.67 -3.01
C GLU A 69 12.73 0.77 -3.72
N GLU A 70 13.02 1.91 -4.36
CA GLU A 70 14.33 2.17 -4.96
C GLU A 70 15.45 2.16 -3.91
N MET A 71 15.24 2.79 -2.76
CA MET A 71 16.20 2.82 -1.66
C MET A 71 16.46 1.42 -1.08
N ASP A 72 15.41 0.61 -0.91
CA ASP A 72 15.50 -0.75 -0.41
C ASP A 72 16.25 -1.65 -1.42
N ALA A 73 16.00 -1.48 -2.72
CA ALA A 73 16.70 -2.19 -3.79
C ALA A 73 18.20 -1.84 -3.83
N ILE A 74 18.56 -0.56 -3.70
CA ILE A 74 19.96 -0.12 -3.63
C ILE A 74 20.63 -0.72 -2.39
N THR A 75 19.97 -0.68 -1.23
CA THR A 75 20.50 -1.22 0.03
C THR A 75 20.74 -2.73 -0.06
N SER A 76 19.80 -3.47 -0.64
CA SER A 76 19.93 -4.91 -0.87
C SER A 76 21.03 -5.26 -1.87
N PHE A 77 21.32 -4.38 -2.83
CA PHE A 77 22.40 -4.60 -3.80
C PHE A 77 23.79 -4.29 -3.21
N ALA A 78 23.87 -3.31 -2.30
CA ALA A 78 25.10 -2.93 -1.63
C ALA A 78 25.51 -3.85 -0.47
N SER A 79 24.61 -4.73 -0.02
CA SER A 79 24.80 -5.70 1.08
C SER A 79 25.13 -7.09 0.55
#